data_AF-A0A8T4QB03-F1
#
_entry.id   AF-A0A8T4QB03-F1
#
_cell.length_a   1.000
_cell.length_b   1.000
_cell.length_c   1.000
_cell.angle_alpha   90.00
_cell.angle_beta   90.00
_cell.angle_gamma   90.00
#
_symmetry.space_group_name_H-M   'P 1'
#
loop_
_entity.id
_entity.type
_entity.pdbx_description
1 polymer ?
#
loop_
_entity_poly.entity_id
_entity_poly.type
_entity_poly.pdbx_seq_one_letter_code
_entity_poly.pdbx_strand_id
1 'polypeptide(L)'
;MNIKDITILTTLLLIFSNLVIAAEDITGEATYGTIEFSKHWEKLSAVEPTKFLANNEEFNIREIWINVNTETENSVFKLIKLPYRPVTTPILNTESYQFYEFKTSNILKSNTRTSKIIFRVKKEWVENNSIDEDNIRLNVFKDIDWIKLSTKKRISINEEFYEFESDVNEFLQYYAISAPKKVFYDEKTTSENPETIKKTETISEKPAKLETFDKAGWIISFLLLLTLIYIFYQKNNKINHQKHKLN
;
A
#
# COMPACT_ATOMS: atom_id res chain seq x y z
N MET A 1 32.90 32.51 27.20
CA MET A 1 32.41 31.84 25.98
C MET A 1 33.61 31.18 25.32
N ASN A 2 33.62 29.85 25.21
CA ASN A 2 34.79 29.08 24.80
C ASN A 2 34.93 29.14 23.27
N ILE A 3 36.15 29.26 22.76
CA ILE A 3 36.43 29.34 21.31
C ILE A 3 35.88 28.11 20.56
N LYS A 4 35.76 26.96 21.25
CA LYS A 4 35.13 25.75 20.70
C LYS A 4 33.62 25.87 20.45
N ASP A 5 32.92 26.72 21.19
CA ASP A 5 31.46 26.91 21.03
C ASP A 5 31.14 27.79 19.82
N ILE A 6 32.04 28.70 19.44
CA ILE A 6 31.89 29.57 18.26
C ILE A 6 32.03 28.76 16.96
N THR A 7 32.95 27.79 16.91
CA THR A 7 33.16 26.95 15.73
C THR A 7 31.95 26.05 15.44
N ILE A 8 31.28 25.53 16.47
CA ILE A 8 30.06 24.72 16.32
C ILE A 8 28.92 25.58 15.80
N LEU A 9 28.76 26.81 16.32
CA LEU A 9 27.73 27.73 15.85
C LEU A 9 27.93 28.15 14.38
N THR A 10 29.17 28.41 13.94
CA THR A 10 29.45 28.76 12.54
C THR A 10 29.26 27.57 11.59
N THR A 11 29.53 26.34 12.05
CA THR A 11 29.31 25.14 11.23
C THR A 11 27.81 24.83 11.13
N LEU A 12 27.05 25.02 12.20
CA LEU A 12 25.58 24.91 12.16
C LEU A 12 24.97 25.99 11.25
N LEU A 13 25.46 27.23 11.32
CA LEU A 13 24.96 28.33 10.49
C LEU A 13 25.22 28.08 8.99
N LEU A 14 26.34 27.46 8.63
CA LEU A 14 26.64 27.07 7.24
C LEU A 14 25.78 25.91 6.72
N ILE A 15 25.32 25.00 7.60
CA ILE A 15 24.35 23.96 7.23
C ILE A 15 22.98 24.59 6.96
N PHE A 16 22.60 25.65 7.68
CA PHE A 16 21.35 26.36 7.43
C PHE A 16 21.40 27.29 6.21
N SER A 17 22.57 27.83 5.83
CA SER A 17 22.71 28.68 4.64
C SER A 17 22.50 27.95 3.31
N ASN A 18 22.65 26.62 3.28
CA ASN A 18 22.39 25.81 2.08
C ASN A 18 20.98 25.18 2.05
N LEU A 19 20.12 25.47 3.04
CA LEU A 19 18.72 25.03 3.06
C LEU A 19 17.74 26.15 2.65
N VAL A 20 18.23 27.33 2.30
CA VAL A 20 17.42 28.47 1.85
C VAL A 20 17.77 28.80 0.41
N ILE A 21 17.33 27.94 -0.52
CA ILE A 21 17.21 28.30 -1.93
C ILE A 21 15.79 27.95 -2.37
N ALA A 22 15.12 28.94 -2.96
CA ALA A 22 13.77 28.95 -3.52
C ALA A 22 12.61 29.14 -2.52
N ALA A 23 12.46 30.38 -2.04
CA ALA A 23 11.18 30.91 -1.62
C ALA A 23 10.82 32.09 -2.54
N GLU A 24 10.30 31.79 -3.73
CA GLU A 24 9.63 32.76 -4.63
C GLU A 24 8.85 31.96 -5.70
N ASP A 25 7.71 31.37 -5.32
CA ASP A 25 6.41 31.48 -6.02
C ASP A 25 5.34 30.71 -5.23
N ILE A 26 4.41 31.43 -4.63
CA ILE A 26 3.48 30.93 -3.61
C ILE A 26 2.22 30.39 -4.29
N THR A 27 2.36 29.24 -4.98
CA THR A 27 1.31 28.21 -5.16
C THR A 27 1.90 26.79 -5.29
N GLY A 28 3.20 26.60 -5.00
CA GLY A 28 3.85 25.29 -5.10
C GLY A 28 3.62 24.43 -3.87
N GLU A 29 2.96 23.27 -4.04
CA GLU A 29 3.02 22.18 -3.08
C GLU A 29 4.49 21.91 -2.74
N ALA A 30 4.83 21.86 -1.45
CA ALA A 30 6.17 21.51 -1.00
C ALA A 30 6.52 20.11 -1.52
N THR A 31 7.34 20.04 -2.58
CA THR A 31 7.84 18.77 -3.11
C THR A 31 8.93 18.26 -2.18
N TYR A 32 8.53 17.64 -1.08
CA TYR A 32 9.42 16.78 -0.30
C TYR A 32 10.03 15.75 -1.25
N GLY A 33 11.36 15.66 -1.25
CA GLY A 33 12.17 14.89 -2.20
C GLY A 33 11.60 13.48 -2.40
N THR A 34 10.88 13.32 -3.50
CA THR A 34 10.27 12.05 -3.87
C THR A 34 11.33 11.24 -4.61
N ILE A 35 11.68 10.09 -4.07
CA ILE A 35 12.66 9.20 -4.71
C ILE A 35 11.88 8.34 -5.71
N GLU A 36 12.19 8.46 -6.99
CA GLU A 36 11.58 7.71 -8.08
C GLU A 36 12.61 6.80 -8.75
N PHE A 37 12.16 5.59 -9.08
CA PHE A 37 12.85 4.66 -9.94
C PHE A 37 11.95 4.30 -11.13
N SER A 38 12.50 4.21 -12.34
CA SER A 38 11.76 3.87 -13.55
C SER A 38 12.48 2.80 -14.37
N LYS A 39 11.73 1.83 -14.91
CA LYS A 39 12.23 0.80 -15.81
C LYS A 39 11.37 0.72 -17.07
N HIS A 40 12.05 0.76 -18.21
CA HIS A 40 11.47 0.51 -19.52
C HIS A 40 11.84 -0.90 -20.00
N TRP A 41 10.88 -1.59 -20.61
CA TRP A 41 11.09 -2.80 -21.38
C TRP A 41 10.53 -2.60 -22.79
N GLU A 42 11.35 -2.86 -23.79
CA GLU A 42 10.88 -2.92 -25.18
C GLU A 42 9.83 -4.02 -25.34
N LYS A 43 9.96 -5.12 -24.58
CA LYS A 43 9.07 -6.28 -24.62
C LYS A 43 9.04 -7.03 -23.29
N LEU A 44 7.85 -7.38 -22.83
CA LEU A 44 7.56 -8.28 -21.71
C LEU A 44 7.00 -9.58 -22.26
N SER A 45 7.67 -10.70 -21.95
CA SER A 45 7.26 -12.04 -22.37
C SER A 45 6.07 -12.55 -21.56
N ALA A 46 5.12 -13.21 -22.23
CA ALA A 46 4.03 -13.94 -21.57
C ALA A 46 4.42 -15.38 -21.16
N VAL A 47 5.59 -15.84 -21.58
CA VAL A 47 6.08 -17.21 -21.33
C VAL A 47 6.70 -17.31 -19.94
N GLU A 48 7.54 -16.35 -19.57
CA GLU A 48 8.25 -16.34 -18.30
C GLU A 48 8.12 -14.96 -17.60
N PRO A 49 8.06 -14.93 -16.26
CA PRO A 49 8.05 -13.67 -15.53
C PRO A 49 9.32 -12.87 -15.81
N THR A 50 9.15 -11.59 -16.13
CA THR A 50 10.28 -10.67 -16.26
C THR A 50 10.73 -10.23 -14.88
N LYS A 51 11.95 -10.65 -14.50
CA LYS A 51 12.59 -10.26 -13.24
C LYS A 51 13.33 -8.93 -13.41
N PHE A 52 13.18 -8.06 -12.41
CA PHE A 52 13.91 -6.80 -12.31
C PHE A 52 14.42 -6.59 -10.87
N LEU A 53 15.69 -6.15 -10.75
CA LEU A 53 16.34 -5.82 -9.48
C LEU A 53 16.33 -4.31 -9.25
N ALA A 54 15.61 -3.87 -8.22
CA ALA A 54 15.66 -2.48 -7.74
C ALA A 54 16.96 -2.28 -6.93
N ASN A 55 18.09 -2.18 -7.63
CA ASN A 55 19.42 -1.98 -7.04
C ASN A 55 19.62 -0.52 -6.60
N ASN A 56 18.79 -0.05 -5.67
CA ASN A 56 18.95 1.25 -5.03
C ASN A 56 18.71 1.08 -3.52
N GLU A 57 19.71 1.42 -2.72
CA GLU A 57 19.69 1.26 -1.26
C GLU A 57 18.60 2.10 -0.58
N GLU A 58 18.15 3.17 -1.21
CA GLU A 58 17.08 4.03 -0.71
C GLU A 58 15.71 3.34 -0.77
N PHE A 59 15.56 2.31 -1.61
CA PHE A 59 14.36 1.51 -1.71
C PHE A 59 14.48 0.24 -0.86
N ASN A 60 13.39 -0.07 -0.15
CA ASN A 60 13.27 -1.34 0.54
C ASN A 60 12.64 -2.43 -0.36
N ILE A 61 12.23 -2.10 -1.59
CA ILE A 61 11.89 -3.09 -2.61
C ILE A 61 13.20 -3.52 -3.29
N ARG A 62 13.44 -4.84 -3.34
CA ARG A 62 14.66 -5.45 -3.86
C ARG A 62 14.45 -6.03 -5.25
N GLU A 63 13.35 -6.76 -5.43
CA GLU A 63 13.06 -7.41 -6.70
C GLU A 63 11.58 -7.28 -7.06
N ILE A 64 11.30 -7.17 -8.34
CA ILE A 64 9.96 -7.15 -8.90
C ILE A 64 9.93 -8.17 -10.05
N TRP A 65 8.94 -9.04 -10.04
CA TRP A 65 8.73 -10.08 -11.03
C TRP A 65 7.39 -9.81 -11.70
N ILE A 66 7.41 -9.30 -12.92
CA ILE A 66 6.21 -8.96 -13.68
C ILE A 66 5.83 -10.16 -14.54
N ASN A 67 4.62 -10.66 -14.35
CA ASN A 67 4.08 -11.79 -15.08
C ASN A 67 2.88 -11.34 -15.90
N VAL A 68 2.98 -11.38 -17.23
CA VAL A 68 1.89 -10.97 -18.14
C VAL A 68 1.26 -12.19 -18.81
N ASN A 69 -0.02 -12.11 -19.17
CA ASN A 69 -0.73 -13.20 -19.85
C ASN A 69 -0.66 -13.11 -21.38
N THR A 70 -0.37 -11.92 -21.91
CA THR A 70 -0.09 -11.62 -23.31
C THR A 70 1.14 -10.74 -23.40
N GLU A 71 1.91 -10.94 -24.47
CA GLU A 71 3.12 -10.17 -24.73
C GLU A 71 2.78 -8.68 -24.83
N THR A 72 3.62 -7.84 -24.21
CA THR A 72 3.42 -6.39 -24.21
C THR A 72 4.70 -5.68 -24.59
N GLU A 73 4.56 -4.68 -25.45
CA GLU A 73 5.67 -3.88 -25.93
C GLU A 73 5.70 -2.51 -25.25
N ASN A 74 6.88 -1.88 -25.25
CA ASN A 74 7.09 -0.51 -24.77
C ASN A 74 6.48 -0.28 -23.37
N SER A 75 6.72 -1.24 -22.48
CA SER A 75 6.17 -1.25 -21.13
C SER A 75 7.04 -0.42 -20.20
N VAL A 76 6.40 0.36 -19.33
CA VAL A 76 7.09 1.16 -18.31
C VAL A 76 6.55 0.79 -16.95
N PHE A 77 7.44 0.65 -15.97
CA PHE A 77 7.12 0.56 -14.57
C PHE A 77 7.87 1.64 -13.80
N LYS A 78 7.16 2.34 -12.92
CA LYS A 78 7.71 3.35 -12.03
C LYS A 78 7.41 2.97 -10.59
N LEU A 79 8.43 3.04 -9.76
CA LEU A 79 8.40 2.86 -8.33
C LEU A 79 8.72 4.18 -7.66
N ILE A 80 7.76 4.72 -6.91
CA ILE A 80 7.90 6.00 -6.24
C ILE A 80 7.86 5.73 -4.73
N LYS A 81 8.90 6.10 -4.01
CA LYS A 81 8.94 6.05 -2.54
C LYS A 81 8.28 7.30 -2.00
N LEU A 82 7.23 7.13 -1.20
CA LEU A 82 6.49 8.23 -0.61
C LEU A 82 7.00 8.50 0.81
N PRO A 83 7.36 9.74 1.16
CA PRO A 83 7.86 10.04 2.50
C PRO A 83 6.77 9.88 3.57
N TYR A 84 5.50 9.98 3.18
CA TYR A 84 4.35 9.88 4.06
C TYR A 84 3.23 9.08 3.38
N ARG A 85 2.24 8.68 4.19
CA ARG A 85 0.99 8.09 3.72
C ARG A 85 0.28 9.06 2.75
N PRO A 86 -0.24 8.60 1.60
CA PRO A 86 -1.06 9.44 0.73
C PRO A 86 -2.30 9.99 1.45
N VAL A 87 -2.59 11.28 1.31
CA VAL A 87 -3.69 11.97 2.02
C VAL A 87 -5.06 11.37 1.72
N THR A 88 -5.22 10.76 0.54
CA THR A 88 -6.46 10.13 0.07
C THR A 88 -6.72 8.73 0.63
N THR A 89 -5.83 8.20 1.49
CA THR A 89 -5.93 6.83 2.02
C THR A 89 -6.25 6.84 3.52
N PRO A 90 -7.01 5.85 4.04
CA PRO A 90 -7.27 5.74 5.47
C PRO A 90 -5.99 5.44 6.26
N ILE A 91 -6.03 5.67 7.57
CA ILE A 91 -4.90 5.34 8.46
C ILE A 91 -4.86 3.82 8.61
N LEU A 92 -3.68 3.21 8.48
CA LEU A 92 -3.49 1.79 8.81
C LEU A 92 -3.60 1.60 10.32
N ASN A 93 -4.28 0.54 10.76
CA ASN A 93 -4.34 0.14 12.18
C ASN A 93 -3.07 -0.61 12.65
N THR A 94 -1.98 -0.46 11.92
CA THR A 94 -0.68 -1.10 12.11
C THR A 94 0.44 -0.07 11.95
N GLU A 95 1.62 -0.39 12.46
CA GLU A 95 2.79 0.46 12.27
C GLU A 95 3.27 0.36 10.83
N SER A 96 3.44 1.51 10.18
CA SER A 96 3.86 1.61 8.79
C SER A 96 5.36 1.82 8.70
N TYR A 97 6.03 0.99 7.90
CA TYR A 97 7.46 1.10 7.64
C TYR A 97 7.74 2.05 6.47
N GLN A 98 7.02 1.86 5.36
CA GLN A 98 7.26 2.62 4.13
C GLN A 98 6.04 2.59 3.21
N PHE A 99 5.75 3.72 2.56
CA PHE A 99 4.74 3.86 1.51
C PHE A 99 5.36 3.96 0.13
N TYR A 100 4.66 3.44 -0.87
CA TYR A 100 5.04 3.53 -2.28
C TYR A 100 3.83 3.85 -3.16
N GLU A 101 4.10 4.45 -4.31
CA GLU A 101 3.18 4.49 -5.45
C GLU A 101 3.82 3.72 -6.61
N PHE A 102 3.08 2.79 -7.18
CA PHE A 102 3.49 2.13 -8.42
C PHE A 102 2.70 2.75 -9.57
N LYS A 103 3.40 3.06 -10.66
CA LYS A 103 2.78 3.48 -11.93
C LYS A 103 3.27 2.59 -13.05
N THR A 104 2.40 2.36 -14.03
CA THR A 104 2.74 1.60 -15.23
C THR A 104 2.21 2.26 -16.48
N SER A 105 2.89 1.98 -17.59
CA SER A 105 2.39 2.20 -18.95
C SER A 105 2.47 0.87 -19.70
N ASN A 106 1.42 0.53 -20.46
CA ASN A 106 1.29 -0.73 -21.21
C ASN A 106 1.36 -2.04 -20.38
N ILE A 107 1.28 -1.95 -19.04
CA ILE A 107 1.09 -3.10 -18.14
C ILE A 107 -0.29 -2.97 -17.50
N LEU A 108 -1.29 -3.50 -18.20
CA LEU A 108 -2.69 -3.43 -17.78
C LEU A 108 -3.02 -4.55 -16.79
N LYS A 109 -3.92 -4.26 -15.85
CA LYS A 109 -4.47 -5.26 -14.92
C LYS A 109 -5.05 -6.48 -15.64
N SER A 110 -5.78 -6.26 -16.73
CA SER A 110 -6.36 -7.35 -17.56
C SER A 110 -5.30 -8.26 -18.18
N ASN A 111 -4.08 -7.74 -18.36
CA ASN A 111 -2.95 -8.47 -18.92
C ASN A 111 -1.98 -9.00 -17.84
N THR A 112 -2.23 -8.75 -16.56
CA THR A 112 -1.31 -9.10 -15.47
C THR A 112 -1.74 -10.40 -14.81
N ARG A 113 -0.84 -11.38 -14.77
CA ARG A 113 -0.95 -12.56 -13.89
C ARG A 113 -0.35 -12.22 -12.52
N THR A 114 -0.48 -13.14 -11.58
CA THR A 114 0.20 -13.03 -10.29
C THR A 114 1.70 -12.82 -10.48
N SER A 115 2.10 -11.60 -10.13
CA SER A 115 3.44 -11.07 -10.11
C SER A 115 3.97 -11.12 -8.67
N LYS A 116 5.27 -10.91 -8.48
CA LYS A 116 5.88 -10.95 -7.14
C LYS A 116 6.67 -9.69 -6.86
N ILE A 117 6.62 -9.25 -5.60
CA ILE A 117 7.48 -8.20 -5.08
C ILE A 117 8.25 -8.77 -3.91
N ILE A 118 9.57 -8.66 -3.98
CA ILE A 118 10.47 -9.00 -2.89
C ILE A 118 10.91 -7.68 -2.25
N PHE A 119 10.65 -7.54 -0.96
CA PHE A 119 10.98 -6.36 -0.18
C PHE A 119 11.66 -6.76 1.13
N ARG A 120 12.35 -5.80 1.72
CA ARG A 120 13.09 -5.97 2.97
C ARG A 120 12.63 -4.99 4.04
N VAL A 121 12.82 -5.36 5.30
CA VAL A 121 12.55 -4.50 6.45
C VAL A 121 13.74 -4.59 7.39
N LYS A 122 14.26 -3.44 7.83
CA LYS A 122 15.37 -3.39 8.79
C LYS A 122 14.96 -4.06 10.10
N LYS A 123 15.80 -4.95 10.63
CA LYS A 123 15.56 -5.59 11.93
C LYS A 123 15.47 -4.56 13.05
N GLU A 124 16.31 -3.53 13.00
CA GLU A 124 16.27 -2.40 13.94
C GLU A 124 14.88 -1.73 14.00
N TRP A 125 14.19 -1.54 12.86
CA TRP A 125 12.84 -0.98 12.87
C TRP A 125 11.84 -1.92 13.55
N VAL A 126 11.97 -3.24 13.32
CA VAL A 126 11.13 -4.25 13.94
C VAL A 126 11.31 -4.24 15.47
N GLU A 127 12.56 -4.19 15.93
CA GLU A 127 12.91 -4.16 17.36
C GLU A 127 12.42 -2.86 18.02
N ASN A 128 12.79 -1.70 17.46
CA ASN A 128 12.47 -0.39 18.02
C ASN A 128 10.95 -0.12 18.09
N ASN A 129 10.17 -0.70 17.18
CA ASN A 129 8.71 -0.53 17.17
C ASN A 129 7.97 -1.71 17.80
N SER A 130 8.67 -2.66 18.41
CA SER A 130 8.10 -3.87 19.02
C SER A 130 7.16 -4.62 18.05
N ILE A 131 7.59 -4.79 16.81
CA ILE A 131 6.80 -5.35 15.71
C ILE A 131 6.79 -6.87 15.74
N ASP A 132 5.63 -7.47 15.48
CA ASP A 132 5.55 -8.89 15.20
C ASP A 132 6.03 -9.17 13.76
N GLU A 133 7.27 -9.67 13.65
CA GLU A 133 7.95 -9.90 12.37
C GLU A 133 7.23 -10.90 11.45
N ASP A 134 6.50 -11.85 12.03
CA ASP A 134 5.76 -12.86 11.27
C ASP A 134 4.46 -12.29 10.68
N ASN A 135 4.08 -11.08 11.11
CA ASN A 135 2.93 -10.32 10.63
C ASN A 135 3.29 -9.09 9.80
N ILE A 136 4.54 -8.96 9.35
CA ILE A 136 4.92 -7.98 8.32
C ILE A 136 4.27 -8.34 6.99
N ARG A 137 3.56 -7.38 6.40
CA ARG A 137 2.82 -7.53 5.13
C ARG A 137 3.07 -6.36 4.19
N LEU A 138 2.96 -6.64 2.89
CA LEU A 138 2.69 -5.62 1.89
C LEU A 138 1.17 -5.44 1.78
N ASN A 139 0.71 -4.20 1.79
CA ASN A 139 -0.69 -3.85 1.62
C ASN A 139 -0.84 -3.06 0.33
N VAL A 140 -1.98 -3.21 -0.34
CA VAL A 140 -2.39 -2.40 -1.49
C VAL A 140 -3.61 -1.57 -1.11
N PHE A 141 -3.62 -0.29 -1.48
CA PHE A 141 -4.83 0.51 -1.36
C PHE A 141 -5.75 0.21 -2.53
N LYS A 142 -6.96 -0.28 -2.25
CA LYS A 142 -7.94 -0.66 -3.26
C LYS A 142 -9.34 -0.54 -2.67
N ASP A 143 -10.29 -0.07 -3.49
CA ASP A 143 -11.70 0.02 -3.12
C ASP A 143 -11.86 0.68 -1.74
N ILE A 144 -11.26 1.86 -1.57
CA ILE A 144 -11.25 2.72 -0.37
C ILE A 144 -10.57 2.18 0.90
N ASP A 145 -9.93 1.01 0.86
CA ASP A 145 -9.26 0.43 2.04
C ASP A 145 -7.89 -0.19 1.73
N TRP A 146 -7.11 -0.48 2.78
CA TRP A 146 -5.85 -1.20 2.70
C TRP A 146 -6.09 -2.71 2.75
N ILE A 147 -5.81 -3.39 1.64
CA ILE A 147 -5.93 -4.83 1.53
C ILE A 147 -4.57 -5.48 1.77
N LYS A 148 -4.50 -6.37 2.76
CA LYS A 148 -3.31 -7.21 3.02
C LYS A 148 -3.09 -8.17 1.86
N LEU A 149 -1.88 -8.18 1.33
CA LEU A 149 -1.49 -9.14 0.31
C LEU A 149 -0.97 -10.45 0.95
N SER A 150 -1.00 -11.52 0.16
CA SER A 150 -0.34 -12.77 0.51
C SER A 150 1.16 -12.52 0.56
N THR A 151 1.71 -12.43 1.77
CA THR A 151 3.13 -12.18 2.02
C THR A 151 3.74 -13.32 2.82
N LYS A 152 4.92 -13.78 2.41
CA LYS A 152 5.69 -14.83 3.07
C LYS A 152 7.07 -14.31 3.42
N LYS A 153 7.54 -14.60 4.63
CA LYS A 153 8.91 -14.35 5.05
C LYS A 153 9.85 -15.30 4.29
N ARG A 154 10.95 -14.76 3.77
CA ARG A 154 12.02 -15.53 3.12
C ARG A 154 13.16 -15.73 4.10
N ILE A 155 14.00 -16.72 3.82
CA ILE A 155 15.28 -16.88 4.50
C ILE A 155 16.14 -15.69 4.07
N SER A 156 16.44 -14.80 5.02
CA SER A 156 17.34 -13.69 4.77
C SER A 156 18.79 -14.18 4.81
N ILE A 157 19.57 -13.80 3.80
CA ILE A 157 21.03 -14.00 3.78
C ILE A 157 21.72 -12.86 4.54
N ASN A 158 21.02 -11.73 4.73
CA ASN A 158 21.57 -10.52 5.34
C ASN A 158 21.12 -10.40 6.81
N GLU A 159 22.07 -10.15 7.70
CA GLU A 159 21.82 -10.06 9.14
C GLU A 159 21.05 -8.79 9.55
N GLU A 160 21.05 -7.73 8.74
CA GLU A 160 20.41 -6.44 9.04
C GLU A 160 18.93 -6.37 8.63
N PHE A 161 18.48 -7.27 7.76
CA PHE A 161 17.15 -7.20 7.16
C PHE A 161 16.39 -8.52 7.28
N TYR A 162 15.08 -8.41 7.50
CA TYR A 162 14.14 -9.45 7.12
C TYR A 162 13.76 -9.28 5.65
N GLU A 163 13.62 -10.38 4.90
CA GLU A 163 13.18 -10.38 3.52
C GLU A 163 11.81 -11.05 3.40
N PHE A 164 10.95 -10.49 2.55
CA PHE A 164 9.58 -10.94 2.34
C PHE A 164 9.27 -10.98 0.85
N GLU A 165 8.41 -11.91 0.47
CA GLU A 165 7.83 -12.02 -0.87
C GLU A 165 6.33 -11.81 -0.78
N SER A 166 5.78 -10.94 -1.62
CA SER A 166 4.34 -10.74 -1.73
C SER A 166 3.85 -10.95 -3.16
N ASP A 167 2.72 -11.64 -3.27
CA ASP A 167 2.01 -11.79 -4.53
C ASP A 167 1.22 -10.50 -4.85
N VAL A 168 1.30 -10.03 -6.09
CA VAL A 168 0.70 -8.78 -6.58
C VAL A 168 0.02 -9.03 -7.92
N ASN A 169 -1.19 -8.50 -8.09
CA ASN A 169 -1.96 -8.68 -9.33
C ASN A 169 -2.20 -7.35 -10.10
N GLU A 170 -1.83 -6.20 -9.53
CA GLU A 170 -2.12 -4.87 -10.06
C GLU A 170 -0.95 -3.93 -9.73
N PHE A 171 -0.59 -2.96 -10.57
CA PHE A 171 0.55 -2.06 -10.31
C PHE A 171 0.20 -0.57 -10.35
N LEU A 172 -1.06 -0.17 -10.57
CA LEU A 172 -1.47 1.24 -10.60
C LEU A 172 -2.14 1.63 -9.27
N GLN A 173 -1.42 1.47 -8.16
CA GLN A 173 -1.98 1.66 -6.81
C GLN A 173 -0.91 2.16 -5.82
N TYR A 174 -1.39 2.62 -4.66
CA TYR A 174 -0.55 2.84 -3.48
C TYR A 174 -0.30 1.55 -2.72
N TYR A 175 0.89 1.45 -2.17
CA TYR A 175 1.36 0.31 -1.40
C TYR A 175 1.95 0.73 -0.07
N ALA A 176 1.81 -0.11 0.95
CA ALA A 176 2.37 0.13 2.27
C ALA A 176 2.97 -1.15 2.85
N ILE A 177 4.21 -1.09 3.33
CA ILE A 177 4.79 -2.13 4.19
C ILE A 177 4.38 -1.79 5.63
N SER A 178 3.70 -2.70 6.31
CA SER A 178 3.25 -2.48 7.68
C SER A 178 3.19 -3.77 8.50
N ALA A 179 3.12 -3.63 9.82
CA ALA A 179 2.96 -4.77 10.73
C ALA A 179 2.32 -4.34 12.06
N PRO A 180 1.58 -5.24 12.75
CA PRO A 180 1.11 -4.98 14.10
C PRO A 180 2.27 -5.03 15.10
N LYS A 181 2.07 -4.36 16.25
CA LYS A 181 2.94 -4.54 17.41
C LYS A 181 2.73 -5.92 18.04
N LYS A 182 3.76 -6.45 18.67
CA LYS A 182 3.72 -7.65 19.51
C LYS A 182 2.72 -7.41 20.64
N VAL A 183 1.83 -8.37 20.84
CA VAL A 183 0.96 -8.42 22.01
C VAL A 183 1.68 -9.25 23.07
N PHE A 184 2.18 -8.61 24.11
CA PHE A 184 2.70 -9.31 25.27
C PHE A 184 1.51 -9.68 26.16
N TYR A 185 1.14 -10.96 26.16
CA TYR A 185 0.26 -11.47 27.20
C TYR A 185 1.09 -11.58 28.47
N ASP A 186 0.89 -10.66 29.41
CA ASP A 186 1.37 -10.88 30.77
C ASP A 186 0.69 -12.16 31.27
N GLU A 187 1.49 -13.21 31.44
CA GLU A 187 1.08 -14.44 32.10
C GLU A 187 0.79 -14.08 33.56
N LYS A 188 -0.41 -13.53 33.80
CA LYS A 188 -0.90 -13.27 35.14
C LYS A 188 -1.04 -14.63 35.79
N THR A 189 -0.24 -14.86 36.82
CA THR A 189 -0.23 -16.02 37.71
C THR A 189 -1.66 -16.39 38.11
N THR A 190 -2.23 -17.37 37.41
CA THR A 190 -3.37 -18.14 37.91
C THR A 190 -2.81 -19.08 38.96
N SER A 191 -2.77 -18.60 40.21
CA SER A 191 -2.69 -19.48 41.37
C SER A 191 -4.02 -20.24 41.44
N GLU A 192 -4.02 -21.43 40.85
CA GLU A 192 -5.10 -22.40 40.93
C GLU A 192 -5.04 -23.04 42.32
N ASN A 193 -5.96 -22.65 43.20
CA ASN A 193 -6.32 -23.42 44.38
C ASN A 193 -7.29 -24.53 43.93
N PRO A 194 -6.99 -25.82 44.12
CA PRO A 194 -7.86 -26.89 43.67
C PRO A 194 -8.90 -27.17 44.76
N GLU A 195 -10.13 -26.70 44.62
CA GLU A 195 -11.23 -27.37 45.30
C GLU A 195 -12.59 -27.26 44.58
N THR A 196 -13.05 -28.45 44.19
CA THR A 196 -14.43 -28.93 44.22
C THR A 196 -15.31 -28.69 42.98
N ILE A 197 -15.26 -29.72 42.14
CA ILE A 197 -16.24 -30.17 41.16
C ILE A 197 -17.67 -30.17 41.75
N LYS A 198 -18.58 -29.39 41.16
CA LYS A 198 -20.01 -29.74 41.06
C LYS A 198 -20.51 -29.56 39.63
N LYS A 199 -20.68 -30.70 38.99
CA LYS A 199 -21.46 -31.02 37.79
C LYS A 199 -22.88 -30.41 37.86
N THR A 200 -23.29 -29.65 36.84
CA THR A 200 -24.69 -29.57 36.36
C THR A 200 -24.75 -29.07 34.90
N GLU A 201 -25.18 -30.00 34.04
CA GLU A 201 -26.05 -29.89 32.87
C GLU A 201 -25.75 -28.95 31.68
N THR A 202 -25.33 -29.62 30.61
CA THR A 202 -25.71 -29.45 29.20
C THR A 202 -27.08 -28.80 28.96
N ILE A 203 -27.09 -27.63 28.34
CA ILE A 203 -28.20 -27.16 27.50
C ILE A 203 -27.68 -26.94 26.09
N SER A 204 -28.18 -27.79 25.19
CA SER A 204 -28.09 -27.67 23.75
C SER A 204 -28.94 -26.49 23.30
N GLU A 205 -28.32 -25.40 22.86
CA GLU A 205 -29.01 -24.25 22.27
C GLU A 205 -28.93 -24.32 20.73
N LYS A 206 -30.03 -24.86 20.19
CA LYS A 206 -30.68 -24.60 18.89
C LYS A 206 -30.00 -23.54 17.99
N PRO A 207 -29.71 -23.85 16.70
CA PRO A 207 -29.11 -22.89 15.79
C PRO A 207 -30.09 -21.74 15.46
N ALA A 208 -29.60 -20.51 15.65
CA ALA A 208 -30.27 -19.29 15.25
C ALA A 208 -30.44 -19.24 13.72
N LYS A 209 -31.67 -18.95 13.29
CA LYS A 209 -32.03 -18.72 11.88
C LYS A 209 -31.19 -17.55 11.32
N LEU A 210 -30.50 -17.81 10.22
CA LEU A 210 -30.01 -16.76 9.32
C LEU A 210 -31.22 -15.98 8.77
N GLU A 211 -31.23 -14.67 8.98
CA GLU A 211 -32.13 -13.77 8.27
C GLU A 211 -31.81 -13.80 6.78
N THR A 212 -32.80 -14.21 5.99
CA THR A 212 -32.78 -14.14 4.54
C THR A 212 -32.86 -12.68 4.11
N PHE A 213 -31.74 -12.15 3.60
CA PHE A 213 -31.67 -10.86 2.91
C PHE A 213 -32.67 -10.81 1.75
N ASP A 214 -33.60 -9.86 1.84
CA ASP A 214 -34.75 -9.72 0.94
C ASP A 214 -34.29 -9.25 -0.45
N LYS A 215 -34.34 -10.14 -1.44
CA LYS A 215 -33.86 -9.92 -2.83
C LYS A 215 -34.66 -8.86 -3.61
N ALA A 216 -35.57 -8.12 -2.98
CA ALA A 216 -36.34 -7.05 -3.60
C ALA A 216 -35.63 -5.68 -3.57
N GLY A 217 -34.71 -5.44 -2.63
CA GLY A 217 -34.06 -4.13 -2.45
C GLY A 217 -33.16 -3.68 -3.60
N TRP A 218 -32.44 -4.62 -4.23
CA TRP A 218 -31.52 -4.29 -5.32
C TRP A 218 -32.22 -3.84 -6.61
N ILE A 219 -33.47 -4.28 -6.85
CA ILE A 219 -34.23 -3.95 -8.07
C ILE A 219 -34.58 -2.45 -8.06
N ILE A 220 -34.98 -1.91 -6.91
CA ILE A 220 -35.33 -0.50 -6.76
C ILE A 220 -34.09 0.39 -6.94
N SER A 221 -32.94 -0.04 -6.40
CA SER A 221 -31.67 0.66 -6.58
C SER A 221 -31.21 0.69 -8.05
N PHE A 222 -31.38 -0.42 -8.77
CA PHE A 222 -31.03 -0.50 -10.19
C PHE A 222 -31.93 0.38 -11.07
N LEU A 223 -33.21 0.49 -10.73
CA LEU A 223 -34.19 1.33 -11.43
C LEU A 223 -33.89 2.83 -11.25
N LEU A 224 -33.46 3.24 -10.04
CA LEU A 224 -32.99 4.61 -9.78
C LEU A 224 -31.71 4.95 -10.55
N LEU A 225 -30.77 4.01 -10.67
CA LEU A 225 -29.54 4.23 -11.44
C LEU A 225 -29.81 4.44 -12.94
N LEU A 226 -30.70 3.64 -13.53
CA LEU A 226 -31.06 3.77 -14.95
C LEU A 226 -31.75 5.11 -15.27
N THR A 227 -32.59 5.63 -14.37
CA THR A 227 -33.24 6.93 -14.57
C THR A 227 -32.23 8.08 -14.53
N LEU A 228 -31.22 8.04 -13.66
CA LEU A 228 -30.12 9.02 -13.62
C LEU A 228 -29.28 9.00 -14.92
N ILE A 229 -28.94 7.80 -15.42
CA ILE A 229 -28.20 7.65 -16.69
C ILE A 229 -29.01 8.24 -17.85
N TYR A 230 -30.33 8.01 -17.90
CA TYR A 230 -31.20 8.55 -18.92
C TYR A 230 -31.27 10.08 -18.91
N ILE A 231 -31.37 10.69 -17.73
CA ILE A 231 -31.35 12.16 -17.57
C ILE A 231 -30.02 12.73 -18.06
N PHE A 232 -28.89 12.07 -17.73
CA PHE A 232 -27.57 12.50 -18.18
C PHE A 232 -27.42 12.41 -19.70
N TYR A 233 -27.94 11.35 -20.31
CA TYR A 233 -27.94 11.17 -21.76
C TYR A 233 -28.76 12.25 -22.48
N GLN A 234 -29.96 12.57 -21.99
CA GLN A 234 -30.78 13.65 -22.54
C GLN A 234 -30.08 15.02 -22.45
N LYS A 235 -29.44 15.31 -21.32
CA LYS A 235 -28.71 16.57 -21.12
C LYS A 235 -27.56 16.70 -22.11
N ASN A 236 -26.79 15.63 -22.32
CA ASN A 236 -25.66 15.66 -23.25
C ASN A 236 -26.11 15.86 -24.70
N ASN A 237 -27.23 15.25 -25.10
CA ASN A 237 -27.73 15.36 -26.48
C ASN A 237 -28.27 16.77 -26.81
N LYS A 238 -28.88 17.47 -25.85
CA LYS A 238 -29.31 18.88 -26.04
C LYS A 238 -28.14 19.84 -26.28
N ILE A 239 -26.98 19.60 -25.67
CA ILE A 239 -25.79 20.45 -25.83
C ILE A 239 -25.26 20.36 -27.28
N ASN A 240 -25.33 19.18 -27.90
CA ASN A 240 -24.85 18.98 -29.26
C ASN A 240 -25.75 19.65 -30.32
N HIS A 241 -27.06 19.75 -30.09
CA HIS A 241 -27.96 20.44 -31.03
C HIS A 241 -27.85 21.97 -31.02
N GLN A 242 -27.39 22.59 -29.94
CA GLN A 242 -27.14 24.04 -29.90
C GLN A 242 -25.90 24.43 -30.73
N LYS A 243 -24.88 23.56 -30.79
CA LYS A 243 -23.64 23.82 -31.54
C LYS A 243 -23.85 23.86 -33.07
N HIS A 244 -24.85 23.15 -33.59
CA HIS A 244 -25.16 23.16 -35.03
C HIS A 244 -26.00 24.36 -35.49
N LYS A 245 -26.51 25.20 -34.58
CA LYS A 245 -27.24 26.43 -34.93
C LYS A 245 -26.38 27.69 -34.89
N LEU A 246 -25.09 27.57 -34.58
CA LEU A 246 -24.14 28.69 -34.47
C LEU A 246 -23.06 28.69 -35.57
N ASN A 247 -23.20 27.86 -36.59
CA ASN A 247 -22.40 27.89 -37.82
C ASN A 247 -23.29 28.20 -39.03
#